data_AF-A0A7S4P0H5-F1
#
_entry.id   AF-A0A7S4P0H5-F1
#
_cell.length_a   1.000
_cell.length_b   1.000
_cell.length_c   1.000
_cell.angle_alpha   90.00
_cell.angle_beta   90.00
_cell.angle_gamma   90.00
#
_symmetry.space_group_name_H-M   'P 1'
#
loop_
_entity.id
_entity.type
_entity.pdbx_description
1 polymer ?
#
loop_
_entity_poly.entity_id
_entity_poly.type
_entity_poly.pdbx_seq_one_letter_code
_entity_poly.pdbx_strand_id
1 'polypeptide(L)'
;PLINEFVGKLLEMHPREKIDPEEAFFFYLRVQINIPGACIKFHDDHVGIRTVTALVGESTVVAPHPKVNWEHWEKTGGQLPFPNDIDFEAEEEDEENYDEEAERQATNKLIHDFNEQICSPQDEFHPPTGDVLLLKGAKLTKKPCLHRAPYSADVYSLPPPEDGSEPEAQRMLITLDYIPQKNRDNIISLYNDDGEEDGQAEGEEQR
;
A
#
# COMPACT_ATOMS: atom_id res chain seq x y z
N PRO A 1 -5.50 -0.21 24.85
CA PRO A 1 -5.18 -1.48 25.57
C PRO A 1 -4.63 -2.58 24.65
N LEU A 2 -5.39 -2.95 23.62
CA LEU A 2 -5.04 -4.03 22.67
C LEU A 2 -3.72 -3.81 21.90
N ILE A 3 -3.46 -2.60 21.40
CA ILE A 3 -2.21 -2.29 20.67
C ILE A 3 -0.98 -2.48 21.57
N ASN A 4 -1.04 -1.99 22.81
CA ASN A 4 0.07 -2.13 23.77
C ASN A 4 0.32 -3.60 24.13
N GLU A 5 -0.74 -4.40 24.24
CA GLU A 5 -0.63 -5.84 24.49
C GLU A 5 -0.05 -6.58 23.29
N PHE A 6 -0.49 -6.26 22.08
CA PHE A 6 0.03 -6.81 20.83
C PHE A 6 1.53 -6.48 20.64
N VAL A 7 1.91 -5.20 20.81
CA VAL A 7 3.32 -4.77 20.74
C VAL A 7 4.15 -5.42 21.84
N GLY A 8 3.62 -5.51 23.06
CA GLY A 8 4.28 -6.21 24.16
C GLY A 8 4.57 -7.67 23.82
N LYS A 9 3.57 -8.40 23.29
CA LYS A 9 3.72 -9.79 22.86
C LYS A 9 4.74 -9.96 21.73
N LEU A 10 4.75 -9.06 20.77
CA LEU A 10 5.76 -9.05 19.70
C LEU A 10 7.18 -8.90 20.22
N LEU A 11 7.39 -8.01 21.18
CA LEU A 11 8.70 -7.82 21.82
C LEU A 11 9.11 -9.03 22.66
N GLU A 12 8.17 -9.75 23.27
CA GLU A 12 8.43 -11.00 24.01
C GLU A 12 8.88 -12.15 23.10
N MET A 13 8.38 -12.23 21.85
CA MET A 13 8.75 -13.29 20.90
C MET A 13 10.18 -13.17 20.37
N HIS A 14 10.82 -12.00 20.52
CA HIS A 14 12.17 -11.74 20.05
C HIS A 14 13.09 -11.37 21.22
N PRO A 15 13.63 -12.37 21.96
CA PRO A 15 14.55 -12.09 23.05
C PRO A 15 15.77 -11.33 22.51
N ARG A 16 16.00 -10.13 23.04
CA ARG A 16 17.10 -9.20 22.68
C ARG A 16 18.50 -9.74 22.96
N GLU A 17 18.60 -10.92 23.56
CA GLU A 17 19.85 -11.48 24.03
C GLU A 17 20.55 -12.20 22.87
N LYS A 18 21.56 -11.54 22.30
CA LYS A 18 22.51 -12.01 21.25
C LYS A 18 22.14 -11.73 19.79
N ILE A 19 21.51 -10.60 19.50
CA ILE A 19 21.48 -10.13 18.11
C ILE A 19 22.70 -9.22 17.91
N ASP A 20 23.56 -9.59 16.96
CA ASP A 20 24.64 -8.71 16.50
C ASP A 20 24.03 -7.35 16.13
N PRO A 21 24.54 -6.21 16.64
CA PRO A 21 24.03 -4.89 16.27
C PRO A 21 23.94 -4.64 14.77
N GLU A 22 24.79 -5.27 13.95
CA GLU A 22 24.74 -5.20 12.49
C GLU A 22 23.68 -6.12 11.87
N GLU A 23 23.28 -7.17 12.59
CA GLU A 23 22.15 -8.04 12.26
C GLU A 23 20.88 -7.67 13.04
N ALA A 24 20.90 -6.54 13.78
CA ALA A 24 19.74 -6.07 14.51
C ALA A 24 18.58 -5.80 13.55
N PHE A 25 17.37 -6.05 14.01
CA PHE A 25 16.17 -5.78 13.23
C PHE A 25 15.33 -4.72 13.92
N PHE A 26 14.76 -3.85 13.10
CA PHE A 26 13.81 -2.82 13.46
C PHE A 26 12.42 -3.29 13.04
N PHE A 27 11.46 -3.11 13.96
CA PHE A 27 10.05 -3.31 13.67
C PHE A 27 9.43 -1.97 13.30
N TYR A 28 8.89 -1.89 12.09
CA TYR A 28 8.11 -0.73 11.66
C TYR A 28 6.63 -1.10 11.71
N LEU A 29 5.88 -0.44 12.61
CA LEU A 29 4.45 -0.60 12.75
C LEU A 29 3.74 0.54 12.01
N ARG A 30 2.91 0.19 11.02
CA ARG A 30 2.03 1.13 10.32
C ARG A 30 0.58 0.80 10.65
N VAL A 31 -0.18 1.81 11.05
CA VAL A 31 -1.63 1.71 11.25
C VAL A 31 -2.29 2.61 10.22
N GLN A 32 -3.14 2.03 9.38
CA GLN A 32 -3.86 2.74 8.33
C GLN A 32 -5.35 2.69 8.62
N ILE A 33 -6.00 3.85 8.72
CA ILE A 33 -7.44 3.98 8.97
C ILE A 33 -8.02 4.81 7.83
N ASN A 34 -8.96 4.22 7.07
CA ASN A 34 -9.66 4.89 5.96
C ASN A 34 -8.74 5.69 5.00
N ILE A 35 -7.52 5.21 4.76
CA ILE A 35 -6.55 5.94 3.91
C ILE A 35 -7.01 5.87 2.44
N PRO A 36 -7.37 7.00 1.80
CA PRO A 36 -7.65 7.05 0.37
C PRO A 36 -6.35 6.88 -0.44
N GLY A 37 -6.45 6.50 -1.71
CA GLY A 37 -5.27 6.29 -2.57
C GLY A 37 -4.41 5.10 -2.14
N ALA A 38 -5.00 4.11 -1.45
CA ALA A 38 -4.30 2.88 -1.15
C ALA A 38 -3.86 2.19 -2.45
N CYS A 39 -2.65 1.62 -2.47
CA CYS A 39 -2.09 1.01 -3.67
C CYS A 39 -2.93 -0.20 -4.13
N ILE A 40 -3.83 0.03 -5.08
CA ILE A 40 -4.73 -0.98 -5.66
C ILE A 40 -4.07 -1.79 -6.78
N LYS A 41 -2.83 -1.48 -7.17
CA LYS A 41 -2.02 -2.35 -8.03
C LYS A 41 -1.26 -3.39 -7.20
N PHE A 42 -1.04 -4.57 -7.77
CA PHE A 42 -0.10 -5.51 -7.17
C PHE A 42 1.31 -4.91 -7.08
N HIS A 43 1.90 -5.02 -5.90
CA HIS A 43 3.29 -4.65 -5.64
C HIS A 43 3.97 -5.70 -4.78
N ASP A 44 5.30 -5.74 -4.87
CA ASP A 44 6.11 -6.40 -3.87
C ASP A 44 6.62 -5.39 -2.85
N ASP A 45 6.86 -5.86 -1.64
CA ASP A 45 7.56 -5.05 -0.66
C ASP A 45 9.04 -5.37 -0.68
N HIS A 46 9.87 -4.33 -0.74
CA HIS A 46 11.32 -4.42 -0.57
C HIS A 46 11.75 -4.65 0.89
N VAL A 47 10.92 -5.37 1.65
CA VAL A 47 11.15 -5.78 3.04
C VAL A 47 11.52 -7.26 3.12
N GLY A 48 11.93 -7.71 4.31
CA GLY A 48 12.20 -9.12 4.54
C GLY A 48 10.92 -9.91 4.74
N ILE A 49 10.24 -9.63 5.86
CA ILE A 49 8.96 -10.22 6.23
C ILE A 49 8.03 -9.07 6.59
N ARG A 50 6.78 -9.16 6.13
CA ARG A 50 5.69 -8.25 6.48
C ARG A 50 4.58 -9.06 7.13
N THR A 51 4.07 -8.57 8.25
CA THR A 51 2.86 -9.09 8.87
C THR A 51 1.72 -8.12 8.59
N VAL A 52 0.56 -8.60 8.14
CA VAL A 52 -0.60 -7.75 7.84
C VAL A 52 -1.85 -8.32 8.50
N THR A 53 -2.66 -7.46 9.09
CA THR A 53 -4.01 -7.83 9.54
C THR A 53 -4.96 -6.65 9.37
N ALA A 54 -6.19 -6.93 8.93
CA ALA A 54 -7.29 -5.96 8.99
C ALA A 54 -8.10 -6.20 10.24
N LEU A 55 -8.26 -5.16 11.08
CA LEU A 55 -9.13 -5.21 12.25
C LEU A 55 -10.57 -4.84 11.91
N VAL A 56 -10.76 -4.04 10.87
CA VAL A 56 -12.07 -3.63 10.34
C VAL A 56 -11.99 -3.57 8.82
N GLY A 57 -13.06 -3.97 8.15
CA GLY A 57 -13.16 -3.95 6.69
C GLY A 57 -12.33 -5.01 5.99
N GLU A 58 -12.16 -4.84 4.69
CA GLU A 58 -11.42 -5.77 3.83
C GLU A 58 -9.90 -5.70 4.07
N SER A 59 -9.28 -6.88 4.11
CA SER A 59 -7.82 -7.03 4.25
C SER A 59 -7.09 -6.76 2.93
N THR A 60 -5.76 -6.85 2.96
CA THR A 60 -4.95 -6.83 1.74
C THR A 60 -5.30 -8.04 0.86
N VAL A 61 -5.37 -7.83 -0.46
CA VAL A 61 -5.57 -8.88 -1.44
C VAL A 61 -4.22 -9.45 -1.81
N VAL A 62 -4.10 -10.78 -1.80
CA VAL A 62 -2.84 -11.47 -2.07
C VAL A 62 -2.98 -12.27 -3.37
N ALA A 63 -1.98 -12.19 -4.24
CA ALA A 63 -1.87 -13.10 -5.38
C ALA A 63 -1.07 -14.35 -4.96
N PRO A 64 -1.70 -15.54 -4.89
CA PRO A 64 -0.98 -16.75 -4.52
C PRO A 64 0.14 -17.04 -5.52
N HIS A 65 1.34 -17.34 -5.02
CA HIS A 65 2.53 -17.55 -5.86
C HIS A 65 2.33 -18.45 -7.10
N PRO A 66 1.65 -19.63 -7.05
CA PRO A 66 1.46 -20.47 -8.23
C PRO A 66 0.46 -19.91 -9.25
N LYS A 67 -0.30 -18.87 -8.87
CA LYS A 67 -1.31 -18.21 -9.70
C LYS A 67 -0.84 -16.89 -10.30
N VAL A 68 0.34 -16.41 -9.88
CA VAL A 68 0.96 -15.21 -10.43
C VAL A 68 1.55 -15.53 -11.82
N ASN A 69 1.21 -14.70 -12.79
CA ASN A 69 1.88 -14.62 -14.07
C ASN A 69 3.24 -13.91 -13.93
N TRP A 70 4.23 -14.67 -13.46
CA TRP A 70 5.58 -14.14 -13.22
C TRP A 70 6.25 -13.61 -14.47
N GLU A 71 5.95 -14.16 -15.65
CA GLU A 71 6.51 -13.66 -16.91
C GLU A 71 6.05 -12.23 -17.19
N HIS A 72 4.75 -11.95 -17.03
CA HIS A 72 4.22 -10.60 -17.17
C HIS A 72 4.78 -9.65 -16.11
N TRP A 73 4.83 -10.09 -14.84
CA TRP A 73 5.40 -9.31 -13.74
C TRP A 73 6.88 -8.94 -13.99
N GLU A 74 7.71 -9.91 -14.35
CA GLU A 74 9.14 -9.72 -14.59
C GLU A 74 9.38 -8.84 -15.83
N LYS A 75 8.55 -8.97 -16.88
CA LYS A 75 8.62 -8.14 -18.09
C LYS A 75 8.31 -6.67 -17.80
N THR A 76 7.34 -6.40 -16.91
CA THR A 76 6.87 -5.04 -16.59
C THR A 76 7.61 -4.43 -15.39
N GLY A 77 8.35 -5.24 -14.64
CA GLY A 77 8.98 -4.81 -13.38
C GLY A 77 7.95 -4.39 -12.32
N GLY A 78 6.70 -4.86 -12.41
CA GLY A 78 5.62 -4.42 -11.52
C GLY A 78 5.19 -2.97 -11.70
N GLN A 79 5.63 -2.33 -12.78
CA GLN A 79 5.18 -1.00 -13.15
C GLN A 79 3.91 -1.14 -13.97
N LEU A 80 2.91 -0.32 -13.64
CA LEU A 80 1.79 -0.13 -14.54
C LEU A 80 2.38 0.31 -15.89
N PRO A 81 1.79 -0.09 -17.01
CA PRO A 81 2.03 0.58 -18.26
C PRO A 81 1.41 1.96 -18.14
N PHE A 82 2.02 2.84 -17.33
CA PHE A 82 1.78 4.26 -17.44
C PHE A 82 2.31 4.59 -18.82
N PRO A 83 1.41 4.96 -19.73
CA PRO A 83 1.90 5.49 -20.95
C PRO A 83 2.53 6.82 -20.56
N ASN A 84 3.83 6.94 -20.79
CA ASN A 84 4.41 8.25 -21.06
C ASN A 84 3.78 8.88 -22.34
N ASP A 85 2.73 8.27 -22.90
CA ASP A 85 2.04 8.53 -24.16
C ASP A 85 0.50 8.67 -24.02
N ILE A 86 -0.09 8.66 -22.81
CA ILE A 86 -1.38 9.35 -22.66
C ILE A 86 -0.96 10.79 -22.42
N ASP A 87 -0.86 11.53 -23.53
CA ASP A 87 -0.98 12.97 -23.50
C ASP A 87 -2.32 13.29 -22.84
N PHE A 88 -2.29 13.39 -21.51
CA PHE A 88 -3.09 14.35 -20.79
C PHE A 88 -2.41 15.73 -20.89
N GLU A 89 -1.54 15.96 -21.88
CA GLU A 89 -1.55 17.24 -22.61
C GLU A 89 -2.97 17.39 -23.20
N ALA A 90 -3.93 17.66 -22.32
CA ALA A 90 -4.91 18.68 -22.58
C ALA A 90 -4.06 19.84 -23.11
N GLU A 91 -4.08 20.00 -24.44
CA GLU A 91 -3.82 21.29 -25.06
C GLU A 91 -4.47 22.31 -24.09
N GLU A 92 -3.72 23.32 -23.64
CA GLU A 92 -4.10 24.30 -22.58
C GLU A 92 -5.43 25.06 -22.85
N GLU A 93 -6.21 24.63 -23.83
CA GLU A 93 -7.48 25.13 -24.30
C GLU A 93 -8.62 24.35 -23.63
N ASP A 94 -9.11 24.91 -22.50
CA ASP A 94 -10.35 24.58 -21.76
C ASP A 94 -10.22 23.67 -20.52
N GLU A 95 -9.59 24.19 -19.45
CA GLU A 95 -9.77 23.72 -18.06
C GLU A 95 -11.26 23.60 -17.65
N GLU A 96 -12.17 24.33 -18.31
CA GLU A 96 -13.62 24.30 -18.01
C GLU A 96 -14.34 22.99 -18.38
N ASN A 97 -13.70 22.08 -19.13
CA ASN A 97 -14.30 20.82 -19.61
C ASN A 97 -13.58 19.55 -19.12
N TYR A 98 -12.65 19.67 -18.17
CA TYR A 98 -11.96 18.52 -17.61
C TYR A 98 -12.94 17.63 -16.80
N ASP A 99 -13.07 16.38 -17.22
CA ASP A 99 -13.92 15.38 -16.56
C ASP A 99 -13.07 14.45 -15.69
N GLU A 100 -12.85 14.88 -14.44
CA GLU A 100 -12.15 14.11 -13.40
C GLU A 100 -12.69 12.69 -13.23
N GLU A 101 -14.01 12.50 -13.39
CA GLU A 101 -14.65 11.20 -13.23
C GLU A 101 -14.25 10.26 -14.37
N ALA A 102 -14.27 10.76 -15.61
CA ALA A 102 -13.87 9.98 -16.78
C ALA A 102 -12.39 9.56 -16.70
N GLU A 103 -11.49 10.46 -16.27
CA GLU A 103 -10.08 10.11 -16.08
C GLU A 103 -9.89 9.07 -14.97
N ARG A 104 -10.55 9.26 -13.82
CA ARG A 104 -10.50 8.29 -12.73
C ARG A 104 -10.99 6.91 -13.17
N GLN A 105 -12.08 6.85 -13.95
CA GLN A 105 -12.59 5.60 -14.51
C GLN A 105 -11.60 4.95 -15.49
N ALA A 106 -10.95 5.74 -16.34
CA ALA A 106 -9.94 5.25 -17.27
C ALA A 106 -8.73 4.67 -16.52
N THR A 107 -8.23 5.37 -15.51
CA THR A 107 -7.14 4.92 -14.64
C THR A 107 -7.51 3.64 -13.89
N ASN A 108 -8.70 3.57 -13.29
CA ASN A 108 -9.18 2.39 -12.59
C ASN A 108 -9.30 1.17 -13.51
N LYS A 109 -9.76 1.38 -14.74
CA LYS A 109 -9.81 0.34 -15.75
C LYS A 109 -8.41 -0.16 -16.11
N LEU A 110 -7.45 0.74 -16.31
CA LEU A 110 -6.06 0.39 -16.63
C LEU A 110 -5.43 -0.47 -15.51
N ILE A 111 -5.63 -0.08 -14.26
CA ILE A 111 -5.14 -0.82 -13.08
C ILE A 111 -5.80 -2.20 -13.00
N HIS A 112 -7.11 -2.27 -13.25
CA HIS A 112 -7.83 -3.54 -13.25
C HIS A 112 -7.29 -4.50 -14.32
N ASP A 113 -7.19 -4.04 -15.56
CA ASP A 113 -6.69 -4.84 -16.69
C ASP A 113 -5.24 -5.30 -16.47
N PHE A 114 -4.42 -4.47 -15.80
CA PHE A 114 -3.05 -4.83 -15.41
C PHE A 114 -3.03 -5.91 -14.33
N ASN A 115 -3.80 -5.74 -13.26
CA ASN A 115 -3.87 -6.72 -12.18
C ASN A 115 -4.37 -8.08 -12.68
N GLU A 116 -5.37 -8.11 -13.56
CA GLU A 116 -5.90 -9.35 -14.14
C GLU A 116 -4.84 -10.12 -14.95
N GLN A 117 -3.90 -9.41 -15.59
CA GLN A 117 -2.76 -10.03 -16.26
C GLN A 117 -1.74 -10.63 -15.30
N ILE A 118 -1.64 -10.11 -14.07
CA ILE A 118 -0.77 -10.63 -13.00
C ILE A 118 -1.44 -11.82 -12.31
N CYS A 119 -2.68 -11.67 -11.87
CA CYS A 119 -3.44 -12.69 -11.16
C CYS A 119 -4.93 -12.46 -11.42
N SER A 120 -5.61 -13.51 -11.89
CA SER A 120 -7.04 -13.40 -12.17
C SER A 120 -7.84 -13.21 -10.87
N PRO A 121 -8.94 -12.43 -10.87
CA PRO A 121 -9.73 -12.19 -9.66
C PRO A 121 -10.19 -13.48 -8.94
N GLN A 122 -10.53 -14.54 -9.69
CA GLN A 122 -10.92 -15.83 -9.11
C GLN A 122 -9.77 -16.60 -8.44
N ASP A 123 -8.53 -16.23 -8.72
CA ASP A 123 -7.33 -16.83 -8.13
C ASP A 123 -6.76 -15.99 -6.98
N GLU A 124 -7.28 -14.79 -6.75
CA GLU A 124 -6.88 -13.93 -5.63
C GLU A 124 -7.27 -14.55 -4.29
N PHE A 125 -6.44 -14.32 -3.28
CA PHE A 125 -6.74 -14.68 -1.90
C PHE A 125 -7.15 -13.45 -1.12
N HIS A 126 -8.34 -13.52 -0.52
CA HIS A 126 -8.93 -12.50 0.32
C HIS A 126 -8.97 -13.00 1.77
N PRO A 127 -8.03 -12.55 2.61
CA PRO A 127 -8.01 -12.91 4.03
C PRO A 127 -9.24 -12.33 4.74
N PRO A 128 -9.96 -13.14 5.53
CA PRO A 128 -10.96 -12.65 6.45
C PRO A 128 -10.42 -11.54 7.38
N THR A 129 -11.29 -10.61 7.77
CA THR A 129 -10.99 -9.63 8.82
C THR A 129 -10.61 -10.36 10.11
N GLY A 130 -9.53 -9.90 10.77
CA GLY A 130 -8.96 -10.51 11.97
C GLY A 130 -7.88 -11.56 11.71
N ASP A 131 -7.77 -12.08 10.47
CA ASP A 131 -6.68 -13.00 10.13
C ASP A 131 -5.34 -12.26 10.07
N VAL A 132 -4.27 -13.00 10.40
CA VAL A 132 -2.90 -12.51 10.35
C VAL A 132 -2.18 -13.16 9.18
N LEU A 133 -1.73 -12.34 8.24
CA LEU A 133 -0.90 -12.76 7.12
C LEU A 133 0.57 -12.56 7.40
N LEU A 134 1.37 -13.53 6.98
CA LEU A 134 2.82 -13.43 6.95
C LEU A 134 3.31 -13.46 5.51
N LEU A 135 3.75 -12.30 5.00
CA LEU A 135 4.17 -12.10 3.63
C LEU A 135 5.70 -12.07 3.56
N LYS A 136 6.26 -12.82 2.61
CA LYS A 136 7.71 -12.84 2.34
C LYS A 136 8.03 -11.81 1.26
N GLY A 137 8.79 -10.79 1.60
CA GLY A 137 9.17 -9.71 0.68
C GLY A 137 10.39 -10.03 -0.18
N ALA A 138 10.73 -9.10 -1.07
CA ALA A 138 11.74 -9.29 -2.12
C ALA A 138 13.17 -9.48 -1.59
N LYS A 139 13.45 -9.08 -0.34
CA LYS A 139 14.79 -9.27 0.26
C LYS A 139 15.10 -10.73 0.60
N LEU A 140 14.09 -11.59 0.73
CA LEU A 140 14.27 -12.99 1.12
C LEU A 140 13.97 -14.00 0.00
N THR A 141 13.47 -13.53 -1.14
CA THR A 141 13.06 -14.39 -2.26
C THR A 141 13.08 -13.62 -3.57
N LYS A 142 13.41 -14.30 -4.66
CA LYS A 142 13.35 -13.73 -6.03
C LYS A 142 11.92 -13.53 -6.51
N LYS A 143 10.97 -14.27 -5.93
CA LYS A 143 9.54 -14.21 -6.21
C LYS A 143 8.82 -13.90 -4.90
N PRO A 144 8.67 -12.61 -4.57
CA PRO A 144 8.03 -12.17 -3.33
C PRO A 144 6.54 -12.47 -3.32
N CYS A 145 5.91 -12.26 -2.18
CA CYS A 145 4.45 -12.22 -2.15
C CYS A 145 3.99 -10.91 -2.79
N LEU A 146 3.15 -11.00 -3.83
CA LEU A 146 2.49 -9.84 -4.41
C LEU A 146 1.18 -9.60 -3.67
N HIS A 147 0.93 -8.35 -3.31
CA HIS A 147 -0.32 -7.94 -2.67
C HIS A 147 -0.74 -6.54 -3.11
N ARG A 148 -1.99 -6.19 -2.83
CA ARG A 148 -2.59 -4.89 -3.14
C ARG A 148 -3.68 -4.56 -2.13
N ALA A 149 -4.02 -3.28 -2.01
CA ALA A 149 -5.25 -2.90 -1.35
C ALA A 149 -6.48 -3.45 -2.13
N PRO A 150 -7.58 -3.78 -1.45
CA PRO A 150 -8.82 -4.12 -2.13
C PRO A 150 -9.33 -2.91 -2.91
N TYR A 151 -10.06 -3.11 -4.00
CA TYR A 151 -10.56 -2.00 -4.82
C TYR A 151 -11.50 -1.07 -4.05
N SER A 152 -12.21 -1.61 -3.05
CA SER A 152 -13.03 -0.80 -2.16
C SER A 152 -12.22 0.27 -1.42
N ALA A 153 -10.92 0.07 -1.21
CA ALA A 153 -10.04 1.00 -0.52
C ALA A 153 -9.92 2.36 -1.21
N ASP A 154 -10.12 2.40 -2.53
CA ASP A 154 -10.05 3.62 -3.33
C ASP A 154 -11.40 4.38 -3.38
N VAL A 155 -12.49 3.68 -3.06
CA VAL A 155 -13.87 4.22 -3.11
C VAL A 155 -14.24 4.96 -1.82
N TYR A 156 -13.39 4.91 -0.79
CA TYR A 156 -13.69 5.47 0.53
C TYR A 156 -13.54 6.99 0.65
N SER A 157 -13.48 7.71 -0.46
CA SER A 157 -13.76 9.15 -0.56
C SER A 157 -15.27 9.43 -0.44
N LEU A 158 -15.97 8.72 0.46
CA LEU A 158 -17.38 9.01 0.70
C LEU A 158 -17.48 10.43 1.27
N PRO A 159 -18.48 11.22 0.82
CA PRO A 159 -18.72 12.51 1.42
C PRO A 159 -18.93 12.34 2.93
N PRO A 160 -18.46 13.30 3.74
CA PRO A 160 -18.67 13.23 5.18
C PRO A 160 -20.17 13.08 5.49
N PRO A 161 -20.53 12.36 6.56
CA PRO A 161 -21.92 12.19 6.97
C PRO A 161 -22.67 13.54 7.03
N GLU A 162 -23.87 13.61 6.44
CA GLU A 162 -24.67 14.85 6.40
C GLU A 162 -25.06 15.36 7.79
N ASP A 163 -25.08 14.48 8.79
CA ASP A 163 -25.38 14.80 10.19
C ASP A 163 -24.15 15.35 10.96
N GLY A 164 -23.00 15.47 10.30
CA GLY A 164 -21.76 15.95 10.89
C GLY A 164 -21.08 14.95 11.83
N SER A 165 -21.50 13.68 11.84
CA SER A 165 -20.78 12.65 12.58
C SER A 165 -19.42 12.38 11.96
N GLU A 166 -18.46 11.91 12.76
CA GLU A 166 -17.22 11.38 12.21
C GLU A 166 -17.54 10.14 11.36
N PRO A 167 -16.91 9.97 10.18
CA PRO A 167 -17.09 8.77 9.39
C PRO A 167 -16.58 7.56 10.18
N GLU A 168 -17.39 6.51 10.28
CA GLU A 168 -16.97 5.28 10.94
C GLU A 168 -15.70 4.72 10.27
N ALA A 169 -14.85 4.04 11.05
CA ALA A 169 -13.69 3.34 10.50
C ALA A 169 -14.18 2.19 9.60
N GLN A 170 -14.18 2.39 8.29
CA GLN A 170 -14.59 1.40 7.30
C GLN A 170 -13.48 0.39 7.03
N ARG A 171 -12.22 0.83 7.19
CA ARG A 171 -11.05 -0.02 7.08
C ARG A 171 -9.97 0.37 8.07
N MET A 172 -9.51 -0.61 8.85
CA MET A 172 -8.35 -0.47 9.73
C MET A 172 -7.36 -1.59 9.46
N LEU A 173 -6.21 -1.25 8.88
CA LEU A 173 -5.14 -2.18 8.57
C LEU A 173 -3.93 -1.93 9.49
N ILE A 174 -3.39 -3.00 10.05
CA ILE A 174 -2.13 -2.99 10.77
C ILE A 174 -1.10 -3.76 9.96
N THR A 175 0.02 -3.10 9.70
CA THR A 175 1.17 -3.69 9.02
C THR A 175 2.39 -3.61 9.95
N LEU A 176 3.13 -4.70 10.04
CA LEU A 176 4.37 -4.78 10.79
C LEU A 176 5.49 -5.33 9.91
N ASP A 177 6.48 -4.50 9.63
CA ASP A 177 7.62 -4.86 8.81
C ASP A 177 8.84 -5.20 9.64
N TYR A 178 9.49 -6.29 9.24
CA TYR A 178 10.76 -6.74 9.78
C TYR A 178 11.90 -6.26 8.89
N ILE A 179 12.60 -5.23 9.35
CA ILE A 179 13.59 -4.50 8.55
C ILE A 179 14.97 -4.62 9.20
N PRO A 180 16.02 -5.02 8.47
CA PRO A 180 17.39 -4.96 9.00
C PRO A 180 17.76 -3.53 9.39
N GLN A 181 18.42 -3.35 10.54
CA GLN A 181 18.76 -2.04 11.12
C GLN A 181 19.48 -1.12 10.12
N LYS A 182 20.37 -1.67 9.30
CA LYS A 182 21.08 -0.92 8.24
C LYS A 182 20.18 -0.26 7.19
N ASN A 183 18.92 -0.71 7.07
CA ASN A 183 17.94 -0.15 6.14
C ASN A 183 16.92 0.77 6.83
N ARG A 184 17.02 0.96 8.15
CA ARG A 184 16.04 1.72 8.94
C ARG A 184 15.86 3.13 8.39
N ASP A 185 16.96 3.86 8.21
CA ASP A 185 16.90 5.27 7.85
C ASP A 185 16.37 5.46 6.42
N ASN A 186 16.69 4.55 5.49
CA ASN A 186 16.11 4.55 4.14
C ASN A 186 14.59 4.36 4.18
N ILE A 187 14.09 3.45 5.02
CA ILE A 187 12.64 3.21 5.14
C ILE A 187 11.95 4.40 5.82
N ILE A 188 12.58 5.01 6.82
CA ILE A 188 12.06 6.23 7.46
C ILE A 188 11.98 7.38 6.45
N SER A 189 13.00 7.58 5.60
CA SER A 189 12.97 8.59 4.55
C SER A 189 11.79 8.35 3.60
N LEU A 190 11.67 7.14 3.05
CA LEU A 190 10.60 6.80 2.10
C LEU A 190 9.20 7.13 2.67
N TYR A 191 8.94 6.82 3.94
CA TYR A 191 7.63 7.10 4.54
C TYR A 191 7.43 8.54 5.01
N ASN A 192 8.50 9.29 5.24
CA ASN A 192 8.40 10.72 5.55
C ASN A 192 8.23 11.55 4.27
N ASP A 193 8.90 11.15 3.19
CA ASP A 193 8.85 11.81 1.88
C ASP A 193 7.46 11.64 1.23
N ASP A 194 6.78 10.49 1.42
CA ASP A 194 5.39 10.25 1.00
C ASP A 194 4.35 11.20 1.67
N GLY A 195 4.75 12.04 2.64
CA GLY A 195 3.87 12.92 3.41
C GLY A 195 4.10 14.42 3.23
N GLU A 196 5.11 14.86 2.46
CA GLU A 196 5.53 16.29 2.42
C GLU A 196 5.27 17.03 1.09
N GLU A 197 4.68 16.41 0.05
CA GLU A 197 4.56 17.10 -1.27
C GLU A 197 3.37 18.07 -1.45
N ASP A 198 2.39 18.16 -0.55
CA ASP A 198 1.17 18.99 -0.78
C ASP A 198 1.04 20.22 0.15
N GLY A 199 2.12 20.91 0.50
CA GLY A 199 2.02 21.90 1.59
C GLY A 199 2.82 23.20 1.57
N GLN A 200 3.68 23.51 0.59
CA GLN A 200 4.37 24.82 0.57
C GLN A 200 4.58 25.37 -0.84
N ALA A 201 3.51 25.90 -1.43
CA ALA A 201 3.59 26.86 -2.52
C ALA A 201 2.69 28.07 -2.26
N GLU A 202 2.82 28.72 -1.10
CA GLU A 202 2.28 30.08 -0.93
C GLU A 202 3.26 31.00 -0.22
N GLY A 203 3.84 31.90 -1.04
CA GLY A 203 3.92 33.31 -0.73
C GLY A 203 5.11 33.78 0.10
N GLU A 204 6.10 34.37 -0.58
CA GLU A 204 6.59 35.71 -0.21
C GLU A 204 7.47 36.28 -1.34
N GLU A 205 6.82 36.87 -2.34
CA GLU A 205 7.46 37.87 -3.19
C GLU A 205 6.58 39.13 -3.20
N GLN A 206 6.59 39.90 -2.11
CA GLN A 206 6.23 41.32 -2.11
C GLN A 206 7.01 42.08 -1.03
N ARG A 207 8.16 42.66 -1.41
CA ARG A 207 8.42 44.13 -1.44
C ARG A 207 9.88 44.48 -1.65
#